data_AF-X0XTC5-F1
#
_entry.id   AF-X0XTC5-F1
#
_cell.length_a   1.000
_cell.length_b   1.000
_cell.length_c   1.000
_cell.angle_alpha   90.00
_cell.angle_beta   90.00
_cell.angle_gamma   90.00
#
_symmetry.space_group_name_H-M   'P 1'
#
loop_
_entity.id
_entity.type
_entity.pdbx_description
1 polymer ?
#
loop_
_entity_poly.entity_id
_entity_poly.type
_entity_poly.pdbx_seq_one_letter_code
_entity_poly.pdbx_strand_id
1 'polypeptide(L)' 'YEIRIANRRRISKGKVKIEVDGKAVRGPVIPPHGDGRTHQVTAVMLPDRP' A
#
# COMPACT_ATOMS: atom_id res chain seq x y z
N TYR A 1 0.37 1.17 -12.58
CA TYR A 1 0.92 1.10 -11.21
C TYR A 1 2.09 0.14 -11.20
N GLU A 2 3.15 0.47 -10.46
CA GLU A 2 4.19 -0.47 -10.04
C GLU A 2 4.01 -0.71 -8.54
N ILE A 3 3.68 -1.93 -8.12
CA ILE A 3 3.28 -2.23 -6.74
C ILE A 3 4.33 -3.11 -6.06
N ARG A 4 4.84 -2.65 -4.91
CA ARG A 4 5.76 -3.40 -4.05
C ARG A 4 5.11 -3.67 -2.70
N ILE A 5 5.09 -4.95 -2.30
CA ILE A 5 4.50 -5.39 -1.03
C ILE A 5 5.61 -5.89 -0.11
N ALA A 6 5.69 -5.34 1.10
CA ALA A 6 6.59 -5.79 2.15
C ALA A 6 5.80 -6.49 3.26
N ASN A 7 6.09 -7.77 3.49
CA ASN A 7 5.52 -8.57 4.57
C ASN A 7 6.60 -9.02 5.56
N ARG A 8 7.13 -8.07 6.34
CA ARG A 8 8.24 -8.32 7.27
C ARG A 8 7.89 -9.29 8.40
N ARG A 9 6.59 -9.37 8.75
CA ARG A 9 6.08 -10.23 9.82
C ARG A 9 5.63 -11.61 9.34
N ARG A 10 5.75 -11.90 8.04
CA ARG A 10 5.34 -13.18 7.41
C ARG A 10 3.89 -13.56 7.75
N ILE A 11 2.99 -12.57 7.82
CA ILE A 11 1.56 -12.78 8.12
C ILE A 11 0.78 -13.11 6.86
N SER A 12 -0.27 -13.91 6.97
CA SER A 12 -1.13 -14.24 5.81
C SER A 12 -2.12 -13.12 5.47
N LYS A 13 -2.59 -12.36 6.47
CA LYS A 13 -3.53 -11.24 6.31
C LYS A 13 -3.36 -10.20 7.40
N GLY A 14 -3.83 -8.98 7.13
CA GLY A 14 -3.98 -7.93 8.12
C GLY A 14 -4.19 -6.55 7.49
N LYS A 15 -4.00 -5.50 8.29
CA LYS A 15 -4.02 -4.11 7.83
C LYS A 15 -2.86 -3.83 6.86
N VAL A 16 -3.03 -2.80 6.04
CA VAL A 16 -1.99 -2.33 5.13
C VAL A 16 -1.74 -0.84 5.34
N LYS A 17 -0.46 -0.46 5.37
CA LYS A 17 -0.04 0.94 5.22
C LYS A 17 0.39 1.12 3.77
N ILE A 18 -0.19 2.10 3.07
CA ILE A 18 0.06 2.37 1.66
C ILE A 18 0.68 3.75 1.49
N GLU A 19 1.70 3.83 0.64
CA GLU A 19 2.26 5.08 0.12
C GLU A 19 2.20 5.04 -1.40
N VAL A 20 1.73 6.14 -2.00
CA VAL A 20 1.68 6.33 -3.46
C VAL A 20 2.54 7.54 -3.81
N ASP A 21 3.53 7.34 -4.67
CA ASP A 21 4.53 8.36 -5.03
C ASP A 21 5.13 9.06 -3.80
N GLY A 22 5.41 8.29 -2.74
CA GLY A 22 5.95 8.76 -1.46
C GLY A 22 4.95 9.44 -0.52
N LYS A 23 3.66 9.53 -0.89
CA LYS A 23 2.60 10.12 -0.05
C LYS A 23 1.75 9.04 0.61
N ALA A 24 1.57 9.15 1.93
CA ALA A 24 0.72 8.22 2.67
C ALA A 24 -0.75 8.34 2.23
N VAL A 25 -1.38 7.19 1.98
CA VAL A 25 -2.81 7.08 1.70
C VAL A 25 -3.54 6.63 2.96
N ARG A 26 -4.71 7.23 3.21
CA ARG A 26 -5.57 6.80 4.32
C ARG A 26 -6.39 5.58 3.91
N GLY A 27 -6.24 4.50 4.67
CA GLY A 27 -6.97 3.25 4.45
C GLY A 27 -6.41 2.43 3.28
N PRO A 28 -7.10 1.33 2.92
CA PRO A 28 -6.60 0.35 1.95
C PRO A 28 -6.93 0.68 0.50
N VAL A 29 -7.64 1.77 0.23
CA VAL A 29 -8.14 2.12 -1.12
C VAL A 29 -7.35 3.29 -1.67
N ILE A 30 -6.70 3.07 -2.82
CA ILE A 30 -6.04 4.12 -3.59
C ILE A 30 -7.08 4.71 -4.56
N PRO A 31 -7.40 6.01 -4.48
CA PRO A 31 -8.31 6.64 -5.44
C PRO A 31 -7.71 6.63 -6.86
N PRO A 32 -8.54 6.59 -7.92
CA PRO A 32 -8.04 6.63 -9.29
C PRO A 32 -7.33 7.96 -9.59
N HIS A 33 -6.18 7.90 -10.27
CA HIS A 33 -5.36 9.09 -10.57
C HIS A 33 -5.69 9.71 -11.93
N GLY A 34 -6.04 8.90 -12.94
CA GLY A 34 -6.61 9.37 -14.22
C GLY A 34 -5.67 10.19 -15.12
N ASP A 35 -4.35 10.17 -14.87
CA ASP A 35 -3.38 11.06 -15.51
C ASP A 35 -2.48 10.37 -16.55
N GLY A 36 -2.71 9.09 -16.83
CA GLY A 36 -1.93 8.30 -17.80
C GLY A 36 -0.50 7.95 -17.34
N ARG A 37 -0.10 8.29 -16.12
CA ARG A 37 1.24 8.01 -15.59
C ARG A 37 1.30 6.68 -14.83
N THR A 38 2.50 6.14 -14.69
CA THR A 38 2.75 5.01 -13.78
C THR A 38 3.04 5.53 -12.39
N HIS A 39 2.17 5.21 -11.43
CA HIS A 39 2.38 5.51 -10.01
C HIS A 39 3.09 4.37 -9.29
N GLN A 40 4.04 4.71 -8.42
CA GLN A 40 4.70 3.75 -7.54
C GLN A 40 3.92 3.58 -6.24
N VAL A 41 3.61 2.34 -5.91
CA VAL A 41 2.86 1.97 -4.71
C VAL A 41 3.74 1.11 -3.81
N THR A 42 3.93 1.56 -2.57
CA THR A 42 4.56 0.77 -1.52
C THR A 42 3.52 0.38 -0.49
N ALA A 43 3.33 -0.93 -0.28
CA ALA A 43 2.40 -1.47 0.69
C ALA A 43 3.15 -2.27 1.76
N VAL A 44 2.89 -1.99 3.04
CA VAL A 44 3.44 -2.75 4.16
C VAL A 44 2.32 -3.47 4.89
N MET A 45 2.42 -4.80 4.99
CA MET A 45 1.47 -5.62 5.74
C MET A 45 1.70 -5.49 7.24
N LEU A 46 0.63 -5.26 7.97
CA LEU A 46 0.57 -5.09 9.43
C LEU A 46 -0.47 -6.05 10.01
N PRO A 47 -0.30 -6.56 11.23
CA PRO A 47 -1.31 -7.41 11.87
C PRO A 47 -2.57 -6.60 12.21
N ASP A 48 -3.72 -7.26 12.26
CA ASP A 48 -5.01 -6.62 12.56
C ASP A 48 -5.12 -6.10 14.01
N ARG A 49 -4.42 -6.78 14.93
CA ARG A 49 -4.30 -6.46 16.36
C ARG A 49 -2.82 -6.39 16.77
N PRO A 50 -2.47 -5.56 17.77
CA PRO A 50 -1.12 -5.48 18.31
C PRO A 50 -0.64 -6.81 18.90
#